data_AF-A0A160VGL4-F1
#
_entry.id   AF-A0A160VGL4-F1
#
_cell.length_a   1.000
_cell.length_b   1.000
_cell.length_c   1.000
_cell.angle_alpha   90.00
_cell.angle_beta   90.00
_cell.angle_gamma   90.00
#
_symmetry.space_group_name_H-M   'P 1'
#
loop_
_entity.id
_entity.type
_entity.pdbx_description
1 polymer ?
#
loop_
_entity_poly.entity_id
_entity_poly.type
_entity_poly.pdbx_seq_one_letter_code
_entity_poly.pdbx_strand_id
1 'polypeptide(L)'
;MVANEETMTRKPEKLTAPNLYYVKGSAEMLDPNATNQEEKYLWSEQSKGVGHFAKYAEERVAESDTQNLLIQLAMENSAKTGKAIDHRAIDNVAKEIQDNVDTQDARRVYDSPSKGVLWGWEVPAYVWTKAVATGTFLMMAIWILFIGELSAASEMSGLIVSLIFMGLTGGLLVKDLDRPDRFLYVILRPQWKSWLVRGAYIITVFGGLVTLKLVGNIFEISMNWNWIIGGIFAILGAVYTAFLFAQARARDLWQTPIQSAIHMLVHAIMAGSVVMMVVAPESSQWMANILLWGVVANMIIMAKEILMPHDTTDTKKAIKLMTKGYYSKYFWAGIVIGSLIPIVVLNAFPSMLLIAGGLVLVGIYLTEFVRIRVPQMIPLS
;
A
#
# COMPACT_ATOMS: atom_id res chain seq x y z
N MET A 1 31.96 28.79 15.08
CA MET A 1 32.81 27.61 15.40
C MET A 1 32.42 26.36 14.60
N VAL A 2 31.15 26.10 14.27
CA VAL A 2 30.75 24.89 13.48
C VAL A 2 30.84 25.08 11.95
N ALA A 3 30.93 26.32 11.46
CA ALA A 3 30.89 26.61 10.01
C ALA A 3 32.09 26.08 9.19
N ASN A 4 33.20 25.72 9.84
CA ASN A 4 34.43 25.26 9.19
C ASN A 4 34.69 23.76 9.38
N GLU A 5 33.80 23.03 10.07
CA GLU A 5 33.93 21.59 10.27
C GLU A 5 33.31 20.84 9.09
N GLU A 6 33.93 19.73 8.67
CA GLU A 6 33.34 18.83 7.68
C GLU A 6 32.12 18.15 8.33
N THR A 7 30.95 18.36 7.74
CA THR A 7 29.69 17.86 8.28
C THR A 7 29.11 16.75 7.42
N MET A 8 28.55 15.75 8.08
CA MET A 8 27.75 14.71 7.46
C MET A 8 26.28 14.92 7.79
N THR A 9 25.40 14.48 6.90
CA THR A 9 23.95 14.53 7.10
C THR A 9 23.35 13.17 6.79
N ARG A 10 22.22 12.89 7.43
CA ARG A 10 21.53 11.61 7.29
C ARG A 10 20.59 11.63 6.09
N LYS A 11 20.72 10.64 5.22
CA LYS A 11 19.89 10.44 4.01
C LYS A 11 19.69 11.75 3.18
N PRO A 12 20.79 12.42 2.76
CA PRO A 12 20.71 13.68 2.02
C PRO A 12 19.89 13.57 0.72
N GLU A 13 19.82 12.38 0.13
CA GLU A 13 19.05 12.08 -1.07
C GLU A 13 17.53 12.28 -0.90
N LYS A 14 17.02 12.39 0.34
CA LYS A 14 15.60 12.62 0.66
C LYS A 14 15.15 14.08 0.43
N LEU A 15 16.11 14.99 0.17
CA LEU A 15 15.87 16.42 -0.06
C LEU A 15 15.00 17.07 1.04
N THR A 16 15.07 16.53 2.25
CA THR A 16 14.49 17.11 3.46
C THR A 16 15.57 18.00 4.04
N ALA A 17 15.44 19.33 3.90
CA ALA A 17 16.39 20.30 4.44
C ALA A 17 16.79 19.91 5.89
N PRO A 18 18.00 19.36 6.11
CA PRO A 18 18.30 18.68 7.36
C PRO A 18 18.50 19.70 8.47
N ASN A 19 17.84 19.49 9.61
CA ASN A 19 17.98 20.34 10.78
C ASN A 19 19.21 19.98 11.64
N LEU A 20 19.84 18.83 11.37
CA LEU A 20 20.96 18.30 12.13
C LEU A 20 22.15 17.97 11.21
N TYR A 21 23.33 18.40 11.63
CA TYR A 21 24.60 18.17 10.95
C TYR A 21 25.55 17.51 11.95
N TYR A 22 26.17 16.41 11.53
CA TYR A 22 27.06 15.61 12.35
C TYR A 22 28.51 15.95 12.02
N VAL A 23 29.34 16.21 13.04
CA VAL A 23 30.78 16.42 12.88
C VAL A 23 31.48 15.14 13.36
N LYS A 24 32.40 14.60 12.55
CA LYS A 24 33.12 13.34 12.85
C LYS A 24 32.20 12.13 13.10
N GLY A 25 31.08 12.05 12.37
CA GLY A 25 30.24 10.85 12.35
C GLY A 25 30.85 9.74 11.48
N SER A 26 30.47 8.48 11.73
CA SER A 26 30.77 7.37 10.82
C SER A 26 29.56 7.08 9.92
N ALA A 27 29.77 6.37 8.80
CA ALA A 27 28.68 6.06 7.87
C ALA A 27 27.63 5.13 8.51
N GLU A 28 28.07 4.21 9.36
CA GLU A 28 27.25 3.22 10.07
C GLU A 28 26.31 3.87 11.08
N MET A 29 26.73 5.00 11.68
CA MET A 29 25.90 5.79 12.60
C MET A 29 24.73 6.48 11.90
N LEU A 30 24.83 6.72 10.59
CA LEU A 30 23.82 7.45 9.82
C LEU A 30 22.89 6.51 9.04
N ASP A 31 23.29 5.25 8.81
CA ASP A 31 22.49 4.24 8.12
C ASP A 31 21.78 3.27 9.09
N PRO A 32 20.44 3.34 9.21
CA PRO A 32 19.62 2.38 9.95
C PRO A 32 19.77 0.92 9.54
N ASN A 33 20.29 0.66 8.34
CA ASN A 33 20.45 -0.69 7.83
C ASN A 33 21.84 -1.25 8.08
N ALA A 34 22.77 -0.46 8.64
CA ALA A 34 24.14 -0.90 8.90
C ALA A 34 24.22 -1.98 10.00
N THR A 35 23.24 -2.02 10.91
CA THR A 35 23.20 -2.94 12.05
C THR A 35 21.83 -3.60 12.16
N ASN A 36 21.77 -4.80 12.72
CA ASN A 36 20.51 -5.47 13.01
C ASN A 36 19.78 -4.78 14.18
N GLN A 37 18.45 -4.83 14.16
CA GLN A 37 17.62 -4.42 15.29
C GLN A 37 17.51 -5.57 16.29
N GLU A 38 17.74 -5.28 17.57
CA GLU A 38 17.57 -6.20 18.68
C GLU A 38 16.30 -5.82 19.47
N GLU A 39 15.68 -6.78 20.17
CA GLU A 39 14.52 -6.48 21.03
C GLU A 39 14.93 -5.77 22.32
N LYS A 40 16.16 -6.01 22.76
CA LYS A 40 16.73 -5.40 23.95
C LYS A 40 18.07 -4.80 23.57
N TYR A 41 18.21 -3.53 23.88
CA TYR A 41 19.46 -2.80 23.76
C TYR A 41 20.06 -2.61 25.15
N LEU A 42 21.35 -2.28 25.20
CA LEU A 42 22.06 -2.05 26.45
C LEU A 42 21.38 -1.01 27.35
N TRP A 43 20.75 0.01 26.74
CA TRP A 43 20.10 1.12 27.43
C TRP A 43 18.57 1.15 27.29
N SER A 44 17.96 0.20 26.58
CA SER A 44 16.51 0.13 26.44
C SER A 44 16.01 -1.30 26.22
N GLU A 45 15.10 -1.75 27.08
CA GLU A 45 14.37 -3.02 26.85
C GLU A 45 13.04 -2.80 26.09
N GLN A 46 12.70 -1.55 25.77
CA GLN A 46 11.48 -1.22 25.06
C GLN A 46 11.69 -1.37 23.55
N SER A 47 11.39 -2.56 23.02
CA SER A 47 11.36 -2.80 21.56
C SER A 47 10.15 -2.17 20.86
N LYS A 48 9.05 -1.95 21.60
CA LYS A 48 7.73 -1.58 21.06
C LYS A 48 7.35 -0.13 21.33
N GLY A 49 6.91 0.59 20.30
CA GLY A 49 6.26 1.88 20.47
C GLY A 49 4.95 1.77 21.24
N VAL A 50 4.53 2.83 21.91
CA VAL A 50 3.21 2.93 22.57
C VAL A 50 2.22 3.64 21.64
N GLY A 51 1.03 3.08 21.42
CA GLY A 51 -0.01 3.67 20.57
C GLY A 51 -0.97 2.66 19.93
N HIS A 52 -1.98 3.16 19.21
CA HIS A 52 -3.02 2.36 18.56
C HIS A 52 -2.45 1.27 17.61
N PHE A 53 -1.36 1.59 16.92
CA PHE A 53 -0.70 0.71 15.94
C PHE A 53 0.37 -0.23 16.52
N ALA A 54 0.67 -0.14 17.82
CA ALA A 54 1.67 -0.99 18.48
C ALA A 54 1.29 -2.49 18.47
N LYS A 55 -0.01 -2.80 18.43
CA LYS A 55 -0.54 -4.18 18.43
C LYS A 55 -0.09 -4.99 17.22
N TYR A 56 0.09 -4.34 16.06
CA TYR A 56 0.52 -5.04 14.84
C TYR A 56 2.01 -5.41 14.84
N ALA A 57 2.79 -4.96 15.82
CA ALA A 57 4.16 -5.41 16.04
C ALA A 57 4.23 -6.69 16.90
N GLU A 58 3.14 -7.12 17.54
CA GLU A 58 3.12 -8.24 18.49
C GLU A 58 3.36 -9.60 17.84
N GLU A 59 2.92 -9.83 16.60
CA GLU A 59 3.03 -11.14 15.92
C GLU A 59 4.47 -11.58 15.62
N ARG A 60 5.47 -10.68 15.70
CA ARG A 60 6.89 -11.04 15.46
C ARG A 60 7.61 -11.61 16.68
N VAL A 61 7.17 -11.25 17.89
CA VAL A 61 7.92 -11.53 19.13
C VAL A 61 7.76 -12.98 19.61
N ALA A 62 6.70 -13.66 19.17
CA ALA A 62 6.42 -15.02 19.62
C ALA A 62 7.30 -16.11 18.96
N GLU A 63 8.04 -15.79 17.88
CA GLU A 63 8.74 -16.79 17.07
C GLU A 63 10.28 -16.73 17.14
N SER A 64 10.89 -15.65 17.67
CA SER A 64 12.33 -15.39 17.46
C SER A 64 13.25 -15.57 18.68
N ASP A 65 12.81 -16.23 19.75
CA ASP A 65 13.72 -16.55 20.85
C ASP A 65 14.54 -17.80 20.46
N THR A 66 15.66 -17.57 19.76
CA THR A 66 16.55 -18.61 19.20
C THR A 66 17.04 -19.60 20.25
N GLN A 67 17.15 -19.15 21.51
CA GLN A 67 17.53 -19.98 22.64
C GLN A 67 16.39 -20.94 23.05
N ASN A 68 15.14 -20.48 23.03
CA ASN A 68 13.97 -21.36 23.19
C ASN A 68 13.85 -22.34 22.03
N LEU A 69 14.21 -21.93 20.82
CA LEU A 69 14.16 -22.78 19.63
C LEU A 69 15.20 -23.91 19.66
N LEU A 70 16.42 -23.62 20.12
CA LEU A 70 17.46 -24.63 20.36
C LEU A 70 17.06 -25.62 21.46
N ILE A 71 16.49 -25.13 22.56
CA ILE A 71 15.97 -25.96 23.64
C ILE A 71 14.80 -26.82 23.13
N GLN A 72 13.90 -26.24 22.35
CA GLN A 72 12.74 -26.94 21.79
C GLN A 72 13.15 -28.04 20.81
N LEU A 73 14.11 -27.77 19.92
CA LEU A 73 14.70 -28.76 19.02
C LEU A 73 15.42 -29.88 19.80
N ALA A 74 16.15 -29.53 20.86
CA ALA A 74 16.81 -30.51 21.72
C ALA A 74 15.81 -31.41 22.47
N MET A 75 14.71 -30.83 22.98
CA MET A 75 13.61 -31.59 23.59
C MET A 75 12.90 -32.49 22.58
N GLU A 76 12.63 -32.00 21.36
CA GLU A 76 11.97 -32.78 20.32
C GLU A 76 12.83 -33.97 19.86
N ASN A 77 14.15 -33.76 19.72
CA ASN A 77 15.08 -34.82 19.37
C ASN A 77 15.21 -35.86 20.50
N SER A 78 15.25 -35.41 21.75
CA SER A 78 15.22 -36.29 22.94
C SER A 78 13.93 -37.12 23.00
N ALA A 79 12.77 -36.51 22.75
CA ALA A 79 11.48 -37.21 22.70
C ALA A 79 11.41 -38.25 21.57
N LYS A 80 12.01 -37.98 20.40
CA LYS A 80 12.06 -38.92 19.27
C LYS A 80 13.05 -40.07 19.47
N THR A 81 14.18 -39.82 20.13
CA THR A 81 15.27 -40.81 20.28
C THR A 81 15.28 -41.53 21.63
N GLY A 82 14.49 -41.07 22.61
CA GLY A 82 14.44 -41.60 23.97
C GLY A 82 15.72 -41.37 24.79
N LYS A 83 16.65 -40.55 24.29
CA LYS A 83 17.92 -40.22 24.96
C LYS A 83 17.77 -38.93 25.76
N ALA A 84 18.42 -38.86 26.92
CA ALA A 84 18.45 -37.65 27.74
C ALA A 84 19.08 -36.47 26.98
N ILE A 85 18.59 -35.26 27.24
CA ILE A 85 19.07 -34.03 26.62
C ILE A 85 20.53 -33.80 27.01
N ASP A 86 21.42 -33.75 26.02
CA ASP A 86 22.83 -33.44 26.25
C ASP A 86 23.02 -31.92 26.36
N HIS A 87 23.09 -31.42 27.58
CA HIS A 87 23.32 -30.01 27.88
C HIS A 87 24.66 -29.50 27.34
N ARG A 88 25.68 -30.36 27.20
CA ARG A 88 27.00 -29.94 26.69
C ARG A 88 26.95 -29.61 25.20
N ALA A 89 26.12 -30.32 24.44
CA ALA A 89 25.94 -30.03 23.02
C ALA A 89 25.28 -28.66 22.82
N ILE A 90 24.30 -28.32 23.67
CA ILE A 90 23.65 -27.00 23.65
C ILE A 90 24.65 -25.91 24.03
N ASP A 91 25.44 -26.12 25.10
CA ASP A 91 26.45 -25.16 25.56
C ASP A 91 27.56 -24.93 24.53
N ASN A 92 27.98 -25.99 23.82
CA ASN A 92 29.00 -25.88 22.77
C ASN A 92 28.48 -25.10 21.55
N VAL A 93 27.24 -25.34 21.13
CA VAL A 93 26.61 -24.57 20.04
C VAL A 93 26.39 -23.12 20.47
N ALA A 94 25.97 -22.87 21.71
CA ALA A 94 25.83 -21.52 22.24
C ALA A 94 27.17 -20.78 22.26
N LYS A 95 28.26 -21.44 22.69
CA LYS A 95 29.63 -20.88 22.64
C LYS A 95 30.11 -20.63 21.22
N GLU A 96 29.90 -21.56 20.30
CA GLU A 96 30.30 -21.40 18.90
C GLU A 96 29.53 -20.26 18.23
N ILE A 97 28.25 -20.06 18.56
CA ILE A 97 27.49 -18.87 18.13
C ILE A 97 28.12 -17.59 18.70
N GLN A 98 28.55 -17.62 19.96
CA GLN A 98 29.12 -16.47 20.66
C GLN A 98 30.53 -16.10 20.16
N ASP A 99 31.35 -17.11 19.82
CA ASP A 99 32.70 -16.95 19.26
C ASP A 99 32.66 -16.53 17.78
N ASN A 100 31.57 -16.83 17.05
CA ASN A 100 31.32 -16.36 15.69
C ASN A 100 30.65 -14.96 15.64
N VAL A 101 30.41 -14.30 16.78
CA VAL A 101 29.98 -12.89 16.79
C VAL A 101 31.19 -12.03 16.48
N ASP A 102 31.23 -11.48 15.26
CA ASP A 102 32.32 -10.62 14.81
C ASP A 102 32.41 -9.36 15.68
N THR A 103 33.51 -9.20 16.41
CA THR A 103 33.72 -8.07 17.33
C THR A 103 34.07 -6.76 16.61
N GLN A 104 34.30 -6.81 15.30
CA GLN A 104 34.57 -5.62 14.48
C GLN A 104 33.32 -4.99 13.87
N ASP A 105 32.18 -5.68 13.89
CA ASP A 105 30.93 -5.14 13.36
C ASP A 105 30.34 -4.06 14.26
N ALA A 106 29.80 -2.99 13.65
CA ALA A 106 29.11 -1.94 14.38
C ALA A 106 27.93 -2.53 15.17
N ARG A 107 27.85 -2.23 16.47
CA ARG A 107 26.77 -2.72 17.34
C ARG A 107 25.77 -1.61 17.67
N ARG A 108 24.47 -1.90 17.53
CA ARG A 108 23.39 -0.99 17.96
C ARG A 108 23.22 -1.07 19.47
N VAL A 109 23.55 0.01 20.18
CA VAL A 109 23.51 0.07 21.66
C VAL A 109 22.23 0.72 22.18
N TYR A 110 21.51 1.44 21.32
CA TYR A 110 20.21 2.05 21.58
C TYR A 110 19.47 2.27 20.26
N ASP A 111 18.15 2.08 20.27
CA ASP A 111 17.28 2.44 19.16
C ASP A 111 15.94 2.99 19.69
N SER A 112 15.23 3.72 18.83
CA SER A 112 13.85 4.08 19.11
C SER A 112 12.94 2.85 18.99
N PRO A 113 11.95 2.68 19.89
CA PRO A 113 11.02 1.58 19.80
C PRO A 113 10.28 1.61 18.46
N SER A 114 10.13 0.45 17.82
CA SER A 114 9.46 0.36 16.52
C SER A 114 7.99 0.77 16.66
N LYS A 115 7.58 1.77 15.88
CA LYS A 115 6.17 2.19 15.79
C LYS A 115 5.32 1.23 14.95
N GLY A 116 5.92 0.19 14.37
CA GLY A 116 5.24 -0.80 13.56
C GLY A 116 4.66 -0.23 12.26
N VAL A 117 3.63 -0.91 11.76
CA VAL A 117 2.88 -0.52 10.56
C VAL A 117 1.79 0.47 10.99
N LEU A 118 1.89 1.72 10.50
CA LEU A 118 0.92 2.78 10.80
C LEU A 118 -0.32 2.69 9.92
N TRP A 119 -0.17 2.26 8.68
CA TRP A 119 -1.27 2.05 7.75
C TRP A 119 -1.52 0.56 7.58
N GLY A 120 -2.60 0.11 8.24
CA GLY A 120 -3.04 -1.28 8.29
C GLY A 120 -3.74 -1.75 7.02
N TRP A 121 -4.81 -2.50 7.18
CA TRP A 121 -5.61 -3.02 6.07
C TRP A 121 -6.63 -1.99 5.56
N GLU A 122 -6.92 -0.98 6.38
CA GLU A 122 -7.85 0.12 6.12
C GLU A 122 -7.42 0.92 4.88
N VAL A 123 -6.12 1.20 4.76
CA VAL A 123 -5.56 1.99 3.66
C VAL A 123 -5.68 1.28 2.30
N PRO A 124 -5.22 0.03 2.13
CA PRO A 124 -5.47 -0.74 0.91
C PRO A 124 -6.97 -0.91 0.61
N ALA A 125 -7.80 -1.10 1.64
CA ALA A 125 -9.24 -1.25 1.47
C ALA A 125 -9.88 0.02 0.91
N TYR A 126 -9.57 1.21 1.45
CA TYR A 126 -10.16 2.44 0.92
C TYR A 126 -9.58 2.82 -0.44
N VAL A 127 -8.32 2.47 -0.75
CA VAL A 127 -7.75 2.67 -2.09
C VAL A 127 -8.53 1.83 -3.11
N TRP A 128 -8.84 0.58 -2.75
CA TRP A 128 -9.62 -0.33 -3.57
C TRP A 128 -11.08 0.13 -3.74
N THR A 129 -11.79 0.48 -2.65
CA THR A 129 -13.18 0.97 -2.77
C THR A 129 -13.26 2.27 -3.54
N LYS A 130 -12.27 3.15 -3.37
CA LYS A 130 -12.17 4.41 -4.11
C LYS A 130 -11.97 4.14 -5.60
N ALA A 131 -11.10 3.21 -5.97
CA ALA A 131 -10.88 2.82 -7.36
C ALA A 131 -12.17 2.31 -8.01
N VAL A 132 -12.97 1.51 -7.30
CA VAL A 132 -14.29 1.08 -7.78
C VAL A 132 -15.24 2.28 -7.96
N ALA A 133 -15.32 3.20 -6.99
CA ALA A 133 -16.19 4.37 -7.07
C ALA A 133 -15.84 5.30 -8.24
N THR A 134 -14.58 5.77 -8.27
CA THR A 134 -14.12 6.69 -9.33
C THR A 134 -14.07 5.99 -10.68
N GLY A 135 -13.69 4.71 -10.70
CA GLY A 135 -13.66 3.89 -11.89
C GLY A 135 -15.01 3.71 -12.54
N THR A 136 -16.03 3.38 -11.76
CA THR A 136 -17.41 3.20 -12.25
C THR A 136 -17.91 4.47 -12.94
N PHE A 137 -17.77 5.63 -12.27
CA PHE A 137 -18.18 6.90 -12.87
C PHE A 137 -17.36 7.25 -14.12
N LEU A 138 -16.04 7.05 -14.08
CA LEU A 138 -15.15 7.34 -15.20
C LEU A 138 -15.50 6.49 -16.43
N MET A 139 -15.77 5.19 -16.25
CA MET A 139 -16.12 4.31 -17.36
C MET A 139 -17.51 4.59 -17.93
N MET A 140 -18.48 4.96 -17.09
CA MET A 140 -19.77 5.48 -17.59
C MET A 140 -19.58 6.77 -18.39
N ALA A 141 -18.77 7.72 -17.88
CA ALA A 141 -18.50 8.97 -18.57
C ALA A 141 -17.83 8.73 -19.93
N ILE A 142 -16.83 7.84 -20.01
CA ILE A 142 -16.18 7.47 -21.27
C ILE A 142 -17.19 6.83 -22.24
N TRP A 143 -18.04 5.93 -21.75
CA TRP A 143 -19.06 5.29 -22.58
C TRP A 143 -20.01 6.32 -23.20
N ILE A 144 -20.58 7.19 -22.36
CA ILE A 144 -21.57 8.19 -22.79
C ILE A 144 -20.95 9.25 -23.72
N LEU A 145 -19.71 9.66 -23.48
CA LEU A 145 -19.06 10.70 -24.26
C LEU A 145 -18.54 10.23 -25.63
N PHE A 146 -18.18 8.95 -25.77
CA PHE A 146 -17.45 8.48 -26.95
C PHE A 146 -18.04 7.26 -27.66
N ILE A 147 -18.87 6.46 -26.99
CA ILE A 147 -19.27 5.14 -27.49
C ILE A 147 -20.76 5.11 -27.80
N GLY A 148 -21.60 5.44 -26.82
CA GLY A 148 -23.04 5.40 -26.99
C GLY A 148 -23.80 5.73 -25.72
N GLU A 149 -25.12 5.60 -25.78
CA GLU A 149 -25.99 5.89 -24.64
C GLU A 149 -26.06 4.71 -23.66
N LEU A 150 -26.42 5.01 -22.41
CA LEU A 150 -26.78 4.00 -21.42
C LEU A 150 -28.28 4.03 -21.19
N SER A 151 -28.86 2.87 -20.89
CA SER A 151 -30.23 2.83 -20.40
C SER A 151 -30.35 3.59 -19.08
N ALA A 152 -31.50 4.21 -18.81
CA ALA A 152 -31.73 4.93 -17.55
C ALA A 152 -31.50 4.04 -16.31
N ALA A 153 -31.82 2.75 -16.40
CA ALA A 153 -31.59 1.77 -15.35
C ALA A 153 -30.10 1.50 -15.11
N SER A 154 -29.32 1.35 -16.19
CA SER A 154 -27.87 1.14 -16.13
C SER A 154 -27.18 2.39 -15.56
N GLU A 155 -27.56 3.57 -16.04
CA GLU A 155 -27.01 4.83 -15.54
C GLU A 155 -27.28 5.01 -14.04
N MET A 156 -28.52 4.79 -13.60
CA MET A 156 -28.88 4.91 -12.18
C MET A 156 -28.14 3.90 -11.31
N SER A 157 -28.03 2.64 -11.77
CA SER A 157 -27.32 1.59 -11.05
C SER A 157 -25.83 1.93 -10.90
N GLY A 158 -25.18 2.42 -11.97
CA GLY A 158 -23.77 2.80 -11.91
C GLY A 158 -23.49 4.01 -11.01
N LEU A 159 -24.40 5.00 -10.99
CA LEU A 159 -24.31 6.14 -10.06
C LEU A 159 -24.47 5.69 -8.61
N ILE A 160 -25.42 4.78 -8.33
CA ILE A 160 -25.63 4.20 -6.99
C ILE A 160 -24.39 3.42 -6.55
N VAL A 161 -23.83 2.55 -7.40
CA VAL A 161 -22.61 1.81 -7.09
C VAL A 161 -21.46 2.77 -6.77
N SER A 162 -21.28 3.81 -7.59
CA SER A 162 -20.26 4.84 -7.35
C SER A 162 -20.44 5.52 -5.98
N LEU A 163 -21.66 5.90 -5.60
CA LEU A 163 -21.95 6.53 -4.30
C LEU A 163 -21.77 5.57 -3.13
N ILE A 164 -22.19 4.32 -3.24
CA ILE A 164 -22.01 3.31 -2.18
C ILE A 164 -20.52 3.13 -1.90
N PHE A 165 -19.71 2.91 -2.94
CA PHE A 165 -18.28 2.72 -2.78
C PHE A 165 -17.54 4.00 -2.35
N MET A 166 -18.03 5.18 -2.73
CA MET A 166 -17.53 6.45 -2.21
C MET A 166 -17.87 6.63 -0.72
N GLY A 167 -19.07 6.23 -0.30
CA GLY A 167 -19.48 6.19 1.11
C GLY A 167 -18.64 5.23 1.94
N LEU A 168 -18.37 4.02 1.42
CA LEU A 168 -17.44 3.05 2.04
C LEU A 168 -16.03 3.63 2.17
N THR A 169 -15.54 4.32 1.13
CA THR A 169 -14.25 5.01 1.16
C THR A 169 -14.22 6.07 2.25
N GLY A 170 -15.26 6.90 2.36
CA GLY A 170 -15.39 7.90 3.42
C GLY A 170 -15.41 7.28 4.82
N GLY A 171 -16.17 6.21 5.02
CA GLY A 171 -16.22 5.49 6.30
C GLY A 171 -14.89 4.88 6.71
N LEU A 172 -14.17 4.24 5.77
CA LEU A 172 -12.84 3.69 6.01
C LEU A 172 -11.81 4.80 6.31
N LEU A 173 -11.89 5.95 5.62
CA LEU A 173 -11.03 7.10 5.91
C LEU A 173 -11.26 7.64 7.32
N VAL A 174 -12.51 7.75 7.78
CA VAL A 174 -12.80 8.19 9.15
C VAL A 174 -12.27 7.18 10.17
N LYS A 175 -12.40 5.88 9.89
CA LYS A 175 -11.89 4.80 10.74
C LYS A 175 -10.37 4.79 10.85
N ASP A 176 -9.66 5.11 9.77
CA ASP A 176 -8.19 5.13 9.72
C ASP A 176 -7.59 6.28 10.55
N LEU A 177 -8.38 7.31 10.89
CA LEU A 177 -7.92 8.40 11.75
C LEU A 177 -7.80 7.95 13.22
N ASP A 178 -6.68 8.27 13.86
CA ASP A 178 -6.50 8.11 15.31
C ASP A 178 -7.54 8.88 16.15
N ARG A 179 -8.07 9.98 15.60
CA ARG A 179 -9.06 10.87 16.22
C ARG A 179 -10.27 11.08 15.29
N PRO A 180 -11.17 10.09 15.18
CA PRO A 180 -12.32 10.17 14.29
C PRO A 180 -13.27 11.30 14.68
N ASP A 181 -13.29 11.69 15.96
CA ASP A 181 -14.04 12.83 16.49
C ASP A 181 -13.68 14.17 15.82
N ARG A 182 -12.47 14.27 15.23
CA ARG A 182 -11.97 15.51 14.61
C ARG A 182 -11.98 15.48 13.09
N PHE A 183 -12.61 14.47 12.46
CA PHE A 183 -12.56 14.33 11.00
C PHE A 183 -13.06 15.59 10.27
N LEU A 184 -14.10 16.26 10.81
CA LEU A 184 -14.65 17.49 10.26
C LEU A 184 -13.62 18.62 10.17
N TYR A 185 -12.57 18.61 11.00
CA TYR A 185 -11.53 19.64 10.93
C TYR A 185 -10.71 19.58 9.64
N VAL A 186 -10.68 18.43 8.95
CA VAL A 186 -10.05 18.35 7.62
C VAL A 186 -10.74 19.28 6.62
N ILE A 187 -12.07 19.44 6.74
CA ILE A 187 -12.89 20.30 5.89
C ILE A 187 -13.02 21.71 6.51
N LEU A 188 -13.21 21.82 7.82
CA LEU A 188 -13.49 23.09 8.49
C LEU A 188 -12.23 23.90 8.81
N ARG A 189 -11.05 23.28 8.89
CA ARG A 189 -9.76 23.92 9.21
C ARG A 189 -8.64 23.38 8.30
N PRO A 190 -8.70 23.64 6.98
CA PRO A 190 -7.84 22.99 6.00
C PRO A 190 -6.38 23.48 6.06
N GLN A 191 -5.45 22.53 5.99
CA GLN A 191 -4.04 22.80 5.70
C GLN A 191 -3.74 22.49 4.23
N TRP A 192 -3.78 23.51 3.37
CA TRP A 192 -3.73 23.39 1.90
C TRP A 192 -2.42 22.82 1.33
N LYS A 193 -1.35 22.76 2.13
CA LYS A 193 -0.10 22.08 1.73
C LYS A 193 -0.19 20.55 1.86
N SER A 194 -1.17 20.02 2.59
CA SER A 194 -1.37 18.59 2.80
C SER A 194 -2.19 17.97 1.67
N TRP A 195 -1.69 16.87 1.10
CA TRP A 195 -2.44 16.08 0.12
C TRP A 195 -3.61 15.32 0.75
N LEU A 196 -3.59 15.08 2.06
CA LEU A 196 -4.75 14.53 2.79
C LEU A 196 -5.95 15.48 2.70
N VAL A 197 -5.72 16.78 2.97
CA VAL A 197 -6.77 17.80 2.89
C VAL A 197 -7.26 17.96 1.45
N ARG A 198 -6.34 18.10 0.48
CA ARG A 198 -6.72 18.19 -0.94
C ARG A 198 -7.54 16.97 -1.40
N GLY A 199 -7.13 15.78 -0.98
CA GLY A 199 -7.84 14.53 -1.25
C GLY A 199 -9.25 14.53 -0.69
N ALA A 200 -9.43 14.97 0.56
CA ALA A 200 -10.75 15.09 1.20
C ALA A 200 -11.71 16.01 0.42
N TYR A 201 -11.22 17.15 -0.10
CA TYR A 201 -12.01 18.02 -0.95
C TYR A 201 -12.34 17.39 -2.30
N ILE A 202 -11.37 16.71 -2.94
CA ILE A 202 -11.58 16.01 -4.22
C ILE A 202 -12.69 14.97 -4.09
N ILE A 203 -12.64 14.10 -3.08
CA ILE A 203 -13.66 13.06 -2.89
C ILE A 203 -15.01 13.63 -2.48
N THR A 204 -15.03 14.73 -1.71
CA THR A 204 -16.28 15.40 -1.31
C THR A 204 -16.97 16.03 -2.51
N VAL A 205 -16.22 16.76 -3.34
CA VAL A 205 -16.76 17.35 -4.58
C VAL A 205 -17.18 16.26 -5.55
N PHE A 206 -16.37 15.20 -5.72
CA PHE A 206 -16.74 14.06 -6.55
C PHE A 206 -18.06 13.42 -6.08
N GLY A 207 -18.17 13.06 -4.80
CA GLY A 207 -19.40 12.50 -4.23
C GLY A 207 -20.61 13.45 -4.39
N GLY A 208 -20.39 14.76 -4.25
CA GLY A 208 -21.40 15.79 -4.51
C GLY A 208 -21.86 15.82 -5.97
N LEU A 209 -20.93 15.74 -6.94
CA LEU A 209 -21.23 15.70 -8.38
C LEU A 209 -21.99 14.42 -8.78
N VAL A 210 -21.61 13.28 -8.22
CA VAL A 210 -22.34 12.01 -8.47
C VAL A 210 -23.75 12.09 -7.86
N THR A 211 -23.88 12.63 -6.65
CA THR A 211 -25.18 12.83 -5.98
C THR A 211 -26.06 13.79 -6.78
N LEU A 212 -25.48 14.91 -7.26
CA LEU A 212 -26.18 15.90 -8.06
C LEU A 212 -26.73 15.28 -9.35
N LYS A 213 -25.93 14.46 -10.04
CA LYS A 213 -26.37 13.75 -11.25
C LYS A 213 -27.43 12.70 -10.97
N LEU A 214 -27.32 11.96 -9.87
CA LEU A 214 -28.35 11.01 -9.45
C LEU A 214 -29.69 11.72 -9.20
N VAL A 215 -29.66 12.84 -8.45
CA VAL A 215 -30.84 13.67 -8.20
C VAL A 215 -31.39 14.27 -9.50
N GLY A 216 -30.52 14.75 -10.39
CA GLY A 216 -30.90 15.25 -11.70
C GLY A 216 -31.65 14.20 -12.53
N ASN A 217 -31.21 12.93 -12.49
CA ASN A 217 -31.90 11.84 -13.18
C ASN A 217 -33.28 11.55 -12.57
N ILE A 218 -33.45 11.65 -11.25
CA ILE A 218 -34.75 11.45 -10.58
C ILE A 218 -35.76 12.54 -10.96
N PHE A 219 -35.29 13.78 -11.11
CA PHE A 219 -36.12 14.93 -11.49
C PHE A 219 -36.13 15.22 -13.00
N GLU A 220 -35.57 14.32 -13.82
CA GLU A 220 -35.48 14.46 -15.28
C GLU A 220 -34.79 15.76 -15.75
N ILE A 221 -33.85 16.29 -14.95
CA ILE A 221 -33.05 17.47 -15.27
C ILE A 221 -31.81 17.05 -16.05
N SER A 222 -31.67 17.54 -17.28
CA SER A 222 -30.49 17.27 -18.10
C SER A 222 -29.22 17.89 -17.51
N MET A 223 -28.27 17.06 -17.09
CA MET A 223 -26.98 17.49 -16.49
C MET A 223 -25.78 16.92 -17.26
N ASN A 224 -25.78 17.04 -18.59
CA ASN A 224 -24.74 16.44 -19.44
C ASN A 224 -23.33 16.98 -19.14
N TRP A 225 -23.22 18.22 -18.68
CA TRP A 225 -21.95 18.82 -18.25
C TRP A 225 -21.27 18.03 -17.11
N ASN A 226 -22.06 17.30 -16.30
CA ASN A 226 -21.56 16.55 -15.16
C ASN A 226 -20.71 15.35 -15.58
N TRP A 227 -20.91 14.79 -16.78
CA TRP A 227 -20.04 13.72 -17.28
C TRP A 227 -18.59 14.19 -17.47
N ILE A 228 -18.40 15.43 -17.90
CA ILE A 228 -17.08 16.04 -18.10
C ILE A 228 -16.48 16.43 -16.75
N ILE A 229 -17.19 17.24 -15.95
CA ILE A 229 -16.65 17.74 -14.68
C ILE A 229 -16.49 16.59 -13.67
N GLY A 230 -17.49 15.71 -13.55
CA GLY A 230 -17.42 14.51 -12.74
C GLY A 230 -16.33 13.55 -13.21
N GLY A 231 -16.10 13.43 -14.53
CA GLY A 231 -15.02 12.62 -15.09
C GLY A 231 -13.63 13.13 -14.70
N ILE A 232 -13.42 14.45 -14.73
CA ILE A 232 -12.20 15.08 -14.23
C ILE A 232 -12.00 14.79 -12.74
N PHE A 233 -13.05 14.96 -11.92
CA PHE A 233 -12.99 14.65 -10.50
C PHE A 233 -12.82 13.16 -10.20
N ALA A 234 -13.31 12.27 -11.07
CA ALA A 234 -13.05 10.83 -10.98
C ALA A 234 -11.56 10.53 -11.19
N ILE A 235 -10.93 11.13 -12.19
CA ILE A 235 -9.48 11.00 -12.44
C ILE A 235 -8.69 11.55 -11.26
N LEU A 236 -9.01 12.76 -10.80
CA LEU A 236 -8.38 13.37 -9.62
C LEU A 236 -8.54 12.49 -8.38
N GLY A 237 -9.74 11.94 -8.17
CA GLY A 237 -10.09 11.01 -7.10
C GLY A 237 -9.25 9.73 -7.15
N ALA A 238 -9.04 9.16 -8.34
CA ALA A 238 -8.20 7.99 -8.51
C ALA A 238 -6.73 8.29 -8.15
N VAL A 239 -6.18 9.41 -8.64
CA VAL A 239 -4.72 9.66 -8.62
C VAL A 239 -4.21 10.33 -7.34
N TYR A 240 -5.02 11.09 -6.59
CA TYR A 240 -4.49 11.96 -5.52
C TYR A 240 -3.76 11.19 -4.40
N THR A 241 -4.13 9.93 -4.13
CA THR A 241 -3.52 9.13 -3.06
C THR A 241 -2.05 8.82 -3.34
N ALA A 242 -1.65 8.76 -4.61
CA ALA A 242 -0.23 8.63 -4.99
C ALA A 242 0.60 9.81 -4.48
N PHE A 243 0.05 11.02 -4.56
CA PHE A 243 0.72 12.22 -4.05
C PHE A 243 0.71 12.29 -2.52
N LEU A 244 -0.33 11.74 -1.87
CA LEU A 244 -0.34 11.56 -0.41
C LEU A 244 0.79 10.63 0.03
N PHE A 245 0.99 9.50 -0.65
CA PHE A 245 2.09 8.59 -0.36
C PHE A 245 3.46 9.24 -0.59
N ALA A 246 3.62 10.04 -1.66
CA ALA A 246 4.85 10.78 -1.90
C ALA A 246 5.16 11.87 -0.84
N GLN A 247 4.16 12.35 -0.07
CA GLN A 247 4.43 13.24 1.08
C GLN A 247 5.13 12.53 2.23
N ALA A 248 4.99 11.21 2.34
CA ALA A 248 5.72 10.41 3.32
C ALA A 248 7.18 10.17 2.85
N ARG A 249 7.96 11.25 2.75
CA ARG A 249 9.32 11.26 2.21
C ARG A 249 10.28 10.25 2.83
N ALA A 250 10.02 9.78 4.04
CA ALA A 250 10.82 8.73 4.67
C ALA A 250 10.73 7.36 3.95
N ARG A 251 9.76 7.16 3.05
CA ARG A 251 9.50 5.89 2.36
C ARG A 251 9.81 6.01 0.88
N ASP A 252 10.98 5.50 0.48
CA ASP A 252 11.51 5.72 -0.88
C ASP A 252 10.66 5.12 -2.00
N LEU A 253 10.06 3.95 -1.77
CA LEU A 253 9.22 3.30 -2.78
C LEU A 253 8.08 4.22 -3.26
N TRP A 254 7.57 5.08 -2.38
CA TRP A 254 6.45 5.98 -2.68
C TRP A 254 6.86 7.32 -3.28
N GLN A 255 8.16 7.59 -3.44
CA GLN A 255 8.65 8.86 -3.97
C GLN A 255 8.48 9.02 -5.49
N THR A 256 7.81 8.08 -6.16
CA THR A 256 7.49 8.14 -7.60
C THR A 256 6.00 8.48 -7.82
N PRO A 257 5.54 9.71 -7.49
CA PRO A 257 4.11 10.04 -7.49
C PRO A 257 3.47 9.90 -8.85
N ILE A 258 4.16 10.25 -9.95
CA ILE A 258 3.60 10.19 -11.30
C ILE A 258 3.34 8.74 -11.72
N GLN A 259 4.31 7.85 -11.52
CA GLN A 259 4.13 6.42 -11.82
C GLN A 259 3.02 5.81 -10.96
N SER A 260 3.02 6.12 -9.66
CA SER A 260 1.99 5.67 -8.72
C SER A 260 0.60 6.20 -9.08
N ALA A 261 0.50 7.45 -9.54
CA ALA A 261 -0.74 8.06 -9.99
C ALA A 261 -1.31 7.35 -11.22
N ILE A 262 -0.46 7.08 -12.22
CA ILE A 262 -0.85 6.32 -13.42
C ILE A 262 -1.30 4.90 -13.01
N HIS A 263 -0.59 4.25 -12.09
CA HIS A 263 -0.94 2.93 -11.59
C HIS A 263 -2.33 2.90 -10.96
N MET A 264 -2.63 3.85 -10.06
CA MET A 264 -3.93 3.97 -9.42
C MET A 264 -5.06 4.33 -10.40
N LEU A 265 -4.76 5.12 -11.44
CA LEU A 265 -5.71 5.39 -12.52
C LEU A 265 -6.03 4.12 -13.31
N VAL A 266 -5.03 3.30 -13.60
CA VAL A 266 -5.22 1.98 -14.24
C VAL A 266 -6.09 1.08 -13.36
N HIS A 267 -5.91 1.06 -12.03
CA HIS A 267 -6.81 0.33 -11.13
C HIS A 267 -8.25 0.84 -11.17
N ALA A 268 -8.46 2.16 -11.24
CA ALA A 268 -9.80 2.71 -11.40
C ALA A 268 -10.44 2.30 -12.74
N ILE A 269 -9.68 2.35 -13.84
CA ILE A 269 -10.18 1.90 -15.16
C ILE A 269 -10.53 0.41 -15.13
N MET A 270 -9.67 -0.43 -14.57
CA MET A 270 -9.90 -1.87 -14.42
C MET A 270 -11.14 -2.15 -13.57
N ALA A 271 -11.23 -1.54 -12.38
CA ALA A 271 -12.35 -1.73 -11.47
C ALA A 271 -13.68 -1.22 -12.08
N GLY A 272 -13.65 -0.05 -12.72
CA GLY A 272 -14.81 0.49 -13.43
C GLY A 272 -15.28 -0.38 -14.59
N SER A 273 -14.35 -0.99 -15.33
CA SER A 273 -14.67 -1.90 -16.43
C SER A 273 -15.42 -3.14 -15.92
N VAL A 274 -14.99 -3.70 -14.78
CA VAL A 274 -15.68 -4.83 -14.14
C VAL A 274 -17.10 -4.45 -13.72
N VAL A 275 -17.29 -3.27 -13.11
CA VAL A 275 -18.63 -2.81 -12.72
C VAL A 275 -19.52 -2.56 -13.93
N MET A 276 -18.98 -1.97 -15.01
CA MET A 276 -19.73 -1.73 -16.25
C MET A 276 -20.25 -3.03 -16.89
N MET A 277 -19.48 -4.13 -16.85
CA MET A 277 -19.98 -5.44 -17.33
C MET A 277 -21.21 -5.93 -16.57
N VAL A 278 -21.35 -5.56 -15.29
CA VAL A 278 -22.49 -5.94 -14.44
C VAL A 278 -23.68 -5.00 -14.66
N VAL A 279 -23.41 -3.69 -14.69
CA VAL A 279 -24.44 -2.65 -14.74
C VAL A 279 -25.00 -2.42 -16.15
N ALA A 280 -24.15 -2.58 -17.16
CA ALA A 280 -24.49 -2.42 -18.57
C ALA A 280 -23.94 -3.63 -19.35
N PRO A 281 -24.60 -4.82 -19.27
CA PRO A 281 -24.11 -6.05 -19.89
C PRO A 281 -23.83 -5.93 -21.39
N GLU A 282 -24.54 -5.04 -22.09
CA GLU A 282 -24.31 -4.67 -23.50
C GLU A 282 -22.89 -4.14 -23.76
N SER A 283 -22.25 -3.54 -22.76
CA SER A 283 -20.88 -3.01 -22.84
C SER A 283 -19.81 -4.09 -22.61
N SER A 284 -20.19 -5.31 -22.23
CA SER A 284 -19.25 -6.31 -21.67
C SER A 284 -18.07 -6.64 -22.58
N GLN A 285 -18.29 -6.78 -23.88
CA GLN A 285 -17.20 -7.10 -24.82
C GLN A 285 -16.18 -5.97 -24.92
N TRP A 286 -16.66 -4.72 -24.93
CA TRP A 286 -15.80 -3.55 -24.96
C TRP A 286 -15.03 -3.39 -23.64
N MET A 287 -15.74 -3.56 -22.52
CA MET A 287 -15.14 -3.50 -21.18
C MET A 287 -14.14 -4.64 -20.95
N ALA A 288 -14.33 -5.80 -21.56
CA ALA A 288 -13.40 -6.93 -21.46
C ALA A 288 -12.07 -6.62 -22.14
N ASN A 289 -12.12 -5.97 -23.30
CA ASN A 289 -10.93 -5.50 -24.00
C ASN A 289 -10.20 -4.42 -23.21
N ILE A 290 -10.93 -3.44 -22.64
CA ILE A 290 -10.32 -2.42 -21.77
C ILE A 290 -9.69 -3.05 -20.52
N LEU A 291 -10.40 -4.00 -19.89
CA LEU A 291 -9.90 -4.72 -18.73
C LEU A 291 -8.62 -5.50 -19.06
N LEU A 292 -8.58 -6.21 -20.20
CA LEU A 292 -7.40 -6.94 -20.65
C LEU A 292 -6.18 -6.03 -20.81
N TRP A 293 -6.33 -4.91 -21.54
CA TRP A 293 -5.25 -3.95 -21.72
C TRP A 293 -4.88 -3.23 -20.41
N GLY A 294 -5.86 -2.99 -19.53
CA GLY A 294 -5.63 -2.48 -18.19
C GLY A 294 -4.77 -3.42 -17.34
N VAL A 295 -5.05 -4.73 -17.39
CA VAL A 295 -4.24 -5.75 -16.71
C VAL A 295 -2.81 -5.79 -17.28
N VAL A 296 -2.65 -5.70 -18.60
CA VAL A 296 -1.32 -5.63 -19.22
C VAL A 296 -0.56 -4.38 -18.77
N ALA A 297 -1.21 -3.22 -18.78
CA ALA A 297 -0.61 -1.97 -18.30
C ALA A 297 -0.23 -2.05 -16.81
N ASN A 298 -1.10 -2.62 -15.96
CA ASN A 298 -0.83 -2.86 -14.55
C ASN A 298 0.42 -3.73 -14.36
N MET A 299 0.55 -4.82 -15.13
CA MET A 299 1.73 -5.68 -15.10
C MET A 299 3.01 -4.96 -15.53
N ILE A 300 2.96 -4.16 -16.59
CA ILE A 300 4.11 -3.37 -17.06
C ILE A 300 4.56 -2.38 -15.98
N ILE A 301 3.62 -1.67 -15.34
CA ILE A 301 3.94 -0.69 -14.29
C ILE A 301 4.56 -1.38 -13.07
N MET A 302 3.99 -2.51 -12.62
CA MET A 302 4.55 -3.29 -11.50
C MET A 302 5.93 -3.87 -11.86
N ALA A 303 6.11 -4.40 -13.08
CA ALA A 303 7.39 -4.91 -13.54
C ALA A 303 8.45 -3.81 -13.57
N LYS A 304 8.11 -2.60 -14.04
CA LYS A 304 9.00 -1.45 -14.00
C LYS A 304 9.40 -1.08 -12.57
N GLU A 305 8.45 -1.06 -11.63
CA GLU A 305 8.72 -0.75 -10.21
C GLU A 305 9.71 -1.75 -9.57
N ILE A 306 9.65 -3.02 -9.95
CA ILE A 306 10.50 -4.09 -9.41
C ILE A 306 11.86 -4.19 -10.11
N LEU A 307 11.88 -4.10 -11.45
CA LEU A 307 13.07 -4.33 -12.26
C LEU A 307 13.93 -3.09 -12.42
N MET A 308 13.33 -1.90 -12.39
CA MET A 308 14.00 -0.61 -12.54
C MET A 308 13.69 0.32 -11.35
N PRO A 309 14.04 -0.08 -10.12
CA PRO A 309 13.80 0.76 -8.95
C PRO A 309 14.72 1.98 -8.90
N HIS A 310 14.34 2.94 -8.06
CA HIS A 310 15.25 4.02 -7.67
C HIS A 310 16.45 3.42 -6.94
N ASP A 311 17.63 3.95 -7.22
CA ASP A 311 18.89 3.40 -6.72
C ASP A 311 19.15 3.81 -5.27
N THR A 312 18.27 3.40 -4.36
CA THR A 312 18.44 3.56 -2.91
C THR A 312 18.43 2.20 -2.22
N THR A 313 19.19 2.09 -1.14
CA THR A 313 19.28 0.85 -0.33
C THR A 313 17.92 0.46 0.24
N ASP A 314 17.14 1.43 0.71
CA ASP A 314 15.79 1.24 1.23
C ASP A 314 14.81 0.71 0.16
N THR A 315 14.86 1.22 -1.07
CA THR A 315 13.99 0.75 -2.16
C THR A 315 14.32 -0.70 -2.55
N LYS A 316 15.61 -1.02 -2.68
CA LYS A 316 16.05 -2.40 -2.96
C LYS A 316 15.62 -3.36 -1.85
N LYS A 317 15.73 -2.96 -0.59
CA LYS A 317 15.28 -3.75 0.56
C LYS A 317 13.76 -3.93 0.56
N ALA A 318 12.99 -2.88 0.26
CA ALA A 318 11.54 -2.97 0.13
C ALA A 318 11.14 -3.98 -0.96
N ILE A 319 11.75 -3.92 -2.14
CA ILE A 319 11.46 -4.85 -3.23
C ILE A 319 11.85 -6.30 -2.88
N LYS A 320 12.98 -6.50 -2.20
CA LYS A 320 13.37 -7.83 -1.69
C LYS A 320 12.31 -8.37 -0.72
N LEU A 321 11.79 -7.52 0.18
CA LEU A 321 10.73 -7.92 1.11
C LEU A 321 9.38 -8.16 0.41
N MET A 322 9.05 -7.40 -0.63
CA MET A 322 7.84 -7.60 -1.44
C MET A 322 7.90 -8.91 -2.24
N THR A 323 9.07 -9.27 -2.79
CA THR A 323 9.21 -10.41 -3.71
C THR A 323 9.62 -11.71 -3.03
N LYS A 324 10.39 -11.65 -1.93
CA LYS A 324 10.94 -12.81 -1.21
C LYS A 324 10.74 -12.77 0.30
N GLY A 325 10.20 -11.68 0.85
CA GLY A 325 9.93 -11.56 2.29
C GLY A 325 8.64 -12.24 2.73
N TYR A 326 8.25 -12.02 3.98
CA TYR A 326 7.04 -12.59 4.58
C TYR A 326 5.76 -12.33 3.76
N TYR A 327 5.61 -11.11 3.23
CA TYR A 327 4.44 -10.70 2.46
C TYR A 327 4.50 -11.08 0.96
N SER A 328 5.54 -11.78 0.53
CA SER A 328 5.71 -12.19 -0.88
C SER A 328 4.62 -13.13 -1.37
N LYS A 329 4.06 -13.98 -0.48
CA LYS A 329 2.96 -14.87 -0.82
C LYS A 329 1.74 -14.10 -1.32
N TYR A 330 1.39 -13.00 -0.66
CA TYR A 330 0.28 -12.12 -1.08
C TYR A 330 0.59 -11.41 -2.39
N PHE A 331 1.84 -10.98 -2.59
CA PHE A 331 2.26 -10.31 -3.81
C PHE A 331 2.16 -11.23 -5.04
N TRP A 332 2.73 -12.43 -4.95
CA TRP A 332 2.69 -13.41 -6.03
C TRP A 332 1.27 -13.96 -6.26
N ALA A 333 0.51 -14.20 -5.18
CA ALA A 333 -0.90 -14.54 -5.31
C ALA A 333 -1.68 -13.44 -6.04
N GLY A 334 -1.43 -12.16 -5.69
CA GLY A 334 -2.01 -11.00 -6.36
C GLY A 334 -1.67 -10.95 -7.85
N ILE A 335 -0.43 -11.23 -8.25
CA ILE A 335 -0.02 -11.28 -9.66
C ILE A 335 -0.70 -12.44 -10.41
N VAL A 336 -0.69 -13.64 -9.83
CA VAL A 336 -1.24 -14.83 -10.50
C VAL A 336 -2.76 -14.73 -10.63
N ILE A 337 -3.45 -14.41 -9.54
CA ILE A 337 -4.91 -14.28 -9.48
C ILE A 337 -5.38 -13.02 -10.20
N GLY A 338 -4.67 -11.90 -10.03
CA GLY A 338 -5.07 -10.59 -10.54
C GLY A 338 -4.72 -10.31 -11.98
N SER A 339 -3.72 -11.01 -12.52
CA SER A 339 -3.19 -10.70 -13.85
C SER A 339 -3.09 -11.93 -14.75
N LEU A 340 -2.34 -12.97 -14.34
CA LEU A 340 -2.06 -14.10 -15.22
C LEU A 340 -3.32 -14.92 -15.55
N ILE A 341 -4.10 -15.28 -14.52
CA ILE A 341 -5.36 -16.03 -14.72
C ILE A 341 -6.37 -15.20 -15.53
N PRO A 342 -6.66 -13.92 -15.19
CA PRO A 342 -7.57 -13.09 -15.97
C PRO A 342 -7.17 -12.93 -17.43
N ILE A 343 -5.88 -12.79 -17.75
CA ILE A 343 -5.44 -12.72 -19.16
C ILE A 343 -5.86 -13.99 -19.92
N VAL A 344 -5.64 -15.17 -19.33
CA VAL A 344 -6.03 -16.44 -19.96
C VAL A 344 -7.55 -16.54 -20.07
N VAL A 345 -8.28 -16.25 -18.99
CA VAL A 345 -9.74 -16.38 -18.95
C VAL A 345 -10.43 -15.42 -19.92
N LEU A 346 -9.99 -14.16 -20.00
CA LEU A 346 -10.55 -13.15 -20.91
C LEU A 346 -10.35 -13.52 -22.39
N ASN A 347 -9.29 -14.25 -22.74
CA ASN A 347 -9.01 -14.65 -24.12
C ASN A 347 -9.62 -16.01 -24.49
N ALA A 348 -9.61 -16.98 -23.57
CA ALA A 348 -10.02 -18.36 -23.84
C ALA A 348 -11.48 -18.65 -23.49
N PHE A 349 -12.08 -17.92 -22.53
CA PHE A 349 -13.41 -18.21 -22.00
C PHE A 349 -14.29 -16.94 -21.90
N PRO A 350 -14.86 -16.45 -23.02
CA PRO A 350 -15.74 -15.27 -23.02
C PRO A 350 -17.01 -15.39 -22.18
N SER A 351 -17.41 -16.61 -21.78
CA SER A 351 -18.52 -16.82 -20.85
C SER A 351 -18.17 -16.52 -19.39
N MET A 352 -16.88 -16.40 -19.06
CA MET A 352 -16.37 -16.25 -17.70
C MET A 352 -15.83 -14.83 -17.41
N LEU A 353 -16.26 -13.81 -18.16
CA LEU A 353 -15.78 -12.42 -18.02
C LEU A 353 -15.92 -11.87 -16.60
N LEU A 354 -17.07 -12.09 -15.96
CA LEU A 354 -17.32 -11.61 -14.59
C LEU A 354 -16.42 -12.31 -13.56
N ILE A 355 -16.11 -13.58 -13.78
CA ILE A 355 -15.17 -14.33 -12.92
C ILE A 355 -13.77 -13.72 -13.08
N ALA A 356 -13.32 -13.49 -14.32
CA ALA A 356 -12.05 -12.82 -14.58
C ALA A 356 -12.01 -11.42 -13.92
N GLY A 357 -13.08 -10.64 -14.05
CA GLY A 357 -13.20 -9.33 -13.40
C GLY A 357 -13.10 -9.38 -11.87
N GLY A 358 -13.78 -10.34 -11.24
CA GLY A 358 -13.67 -10.58 -9.80
C GLY A 358 -12.24 -10.92 -9.36
N LEU A 359 -11.54 -11.77 -10.11
CA LEU A 359 -10.15 -12.12 -9.84
C LEU A 359 -9.21 -10.91 -10.01
N VAL A 360 -9.43 -10.06 -11.01
CA VAL A 360 -8.70 -8.79 -11.18
C VAL A 360 -8.88 -7.90 -9.94
N LEU A 361 -10.10 -7.73 -9.45
CA LEU A 361 -10.37 -6.92 -8.27
C LEU A 361 -9.66 -7.45 -7.01
N VAL A 362 -9.64 -8.77 -6.80
CA VAL A 362 -8.88 -9.40 -5.71
C VAL A 362 -7.38 -9.17 -5.88
N GLY A 363 -6.89 -9.27 -7.12
CA GLY A 363 -5.52 -8.96 -7.50
C GLY A 363 -5.08 -7.57 -7.09
N ILE A 364 -5.85 -6.56 -7.47
CA ILE A 364 -5.60 -5.14 -7.13
C ILE A 364 -5.43 -4.99 -5.62
N TYR A 365 -6.37 -5.55 -4.83
CA TYR A 365 -6.32 -5.46 -3.38
C TYR A 365 -5.04 -6.10 -2.80
N LEU A 366 -4.69 -7.32 -3.23
CA LEU A 366 -3.52 -8.04 -2.73
C LEU A 366 -2.21 -7.32 -3.08
N THR A 367 -2.08 -6.83 -4.32
CA THR A 367 -0.87 -6.11 -4.74
C THR A 367 -0.72 -4.78 -4.01
N GLU A 368 -1.80 -4.00 -3.87
CA GLU A 368 -1.77 -2.73 -3.14
C GLU A 368 -1.53 -2.94 -1.65
N PHE A 369 -2.11 -3.98 -1.05
CA PHE A 369 -1.84 -4.35 0.33
C PHE A 369 -0.34 -4.52 0.60
N VAL A 370 0.37 -5.25 -0.26
CA VAL A 370 1.81 -5.43 -0.12
C VAL A 370 2.57 -4.12 -0.39
N ARG A 371 2.21 -3.39 -1.45
CA ARG A 371 2.86 -2.14 -1.87
C ARG A 371 2.75 -1.02 -0.83
N ILE A 372 1.67 -1.02 -0.05
CA ILE A 372 1.44 -0.07 1.04
C ILE A 372 2.07 -0.57 2.35
N ARG A 373 2.01 -1.87 2.63
CA ARG A 373 2.46 -2.39 3.93
C ARG A 373 3.97 -2.58 4.03
N VAL A 374 4.62 -3.08 2.98
CA VAL A 374 6.06 -3.44 3.04
C VAL A 374 7.00 -2.24 3.22
N PRO A 375 6.83 -1.10 2.54
CA PRO A 375 7.70 0.06 2.74
C PRO A 375 7.73 0.57 4.18
N GLN A 376 6.63 0.38 4.94
CA GLN A 376 6.54 0.77 6.33
C GLN A 376 7.43 -0.06 7.27
N MET A 377 7.80 -1.27 6.85
CA MET A 377 8.65 -2.19 7.61
C MET A 377 10.14 -1.89 7.47
N ILE A 378 10.52 -0.97 6.57
CA ILE A 378 11.91 -0.54 6.43
C ILE A 378 12.27 0.34 7.64
N PRO A 379 13.39 0.06 8.35
CA PRO A 379 13.80 0.89 9.48
C PRO A 379 14.06 2.34 9.08
N LEU A 380 13.50 3.26 9.87
CA LEU A 380 13.72 4.69 9.72
C LEU A 380 14.71 5.24 10.75
N SER A 381 15.17 4.44 11.71
CA SER A 381 16.20 4.78 12.71
C SER A 381 17.16 3.62 12.90
#